data_AF-A0A963LCH5-F1
#
_entry.id   AF-A0A963LCH5-F1
#
_cell.length_a   1.000
_cell.length_b   1.000
_cell.length_c   1.000
_cell.angle_alpha   90.00
_cell.angle_beta   90.00
_cell.angle_gamma   90.00
#
_symmetry.space_group_name_H-M   'P 1'
#
loop_
_entity.id
_entity.type
_entity.pdbx_description
1 polymer ?
#
loop_
_entity_poly.entity_id
_entity_poly.type
_entity_poly.pdbx_seq_one_letter_code
_entity_poly.pdbx_strand_id
1 'polypeptide(L)'
;MNTSTPALSDPTPSRRVSPWWRALSVLLVLVLLLGWAASASLYEQLKAQIAHLQKKVTTVPQIRDIAVLLDKDGAPAMLVTMDPGSGQLQLQRLNEVKEGREDSMQLWAVAEGQAPRSLGVIESRFKTMQLPATPTSLDGAAELAISVENKGGVAESKGPSLPWLFKGALVRKAM
;
A
#
# COMPACT_ATOMS: atom_id res chain seq x y z
N MET A 1 -16.01 -28.28 -104.33
CA MET A 1 -16.44 -29.15 -103.23
C MET A 1 -15.72 -28.73 -101.96
N ASN A 2 -16.50 -28.56 -100.91
CA ASN A 2 -16.11 -28.07 -99.59
C ASN A 2 -15.62 -29.26 -98.76
N THR A 3 -14.63 -29.05 -97.89
CA THR A 3 -14.58 -29.67 -96.54
C THR A 3 -13.66 -28.83 -95.64
N SER A 4 -14.26 -28.07 -94.73
CA SER A 4 -13.62 -27.52 -93.53
C SER A 4 -13.38 -28.62 -92.48
N THR A 5 -12.61 -28.28 -91.42
CA THR A 5 -12.67 -28.79 -90.01
C THR A 5 -11.37 -29.51 -89.53
N PRO A 6 -10.91 -29.36 -88.27
CA PRO A 6 -10.92 -28.21 -87.34
C PRO A 6 -9.52 -27.87 -86.76
N ALA A 7 -9.42 -26.71 -86.10
CA ALA A 7 -8.31 -26.38 -85.21
C ALA A 7 -8.36 -27.24 -83.93
N LEU A 8 -7.22 -27.78 -83.51
CA LEU A 8 -7.04 -28.43 -82.21
C LEU A 8 -7.01 -27.38 -81.10
N SER A 9 -7.91 -27.50 -80.14
CA SER A 9 -7.93 -26.69 -78.91
C SER A 9 -6.95 -27.29 -77.90
N ASP A 10 -5.92 -26.55 -77.51
CA ASP A 10 -5.06 -26.94 -76.38
C ASP A 10 -5.82 -26.76 -75.05
N PRO A 11 -5.86 -27.78 -74.16
CA PRO A 11 -6.42 -27.61 -72.84
C PRO A 11 -5.44 -26.82 -71.96
N THR A 12 -5.79 -25.60 -71.56
CA THR A 12 -5.11 -24.91 -70.46
C THR A 12 -5.16 -25.77 -69.19
N PRO A 13 -4.03 -26.12 -68.56
CA PRO A 13 -4.05 -26.88 -67.33
C PRO A 13 -4.64 -26.01 -66.23
N SER A 14 -5.86 -26.34 -65.80
CA SER A 14 -6.43 -25.70 -64.62
C SER A 14 -5.59 -26.11 -63.41
N ARG A 15 -4.76 -25.19 -62.90
CA ARG A 15 -3.96 -25.38 -61.68
C ARG A 15 -4.90 -25.42 -60.48
N ARG A 16 -5.58 -26.54 -60.29
CA ARG A 16 -6.46 -26.80 -59.16
C ARG A 16 -5.61 -27.32 -58.02
N VAL A 17 -5.44 -26.50 -56.98
CA VAL A 17 -4.87 -26.93 -55.71
C VAL A 17 -5.69 -28.08 -55.14
N SER A 18 -5.03 -29.12 -54.61
CA SER A 18 -5.75 -30.29 -54.10
C SER A 18 -6.69 -29.89 -52.96
N PRO A 19 -7.90 -30.48 -52.87
CA PRO A 19 -8.86 -30.18 -51.80
C PRO A 19 -8.25 -30.35 -50.39
N TRP A 20 -7.34 -31.30 -50.23
CA TRP A 20 -6.61 -31.54 -48.98
C TRP A 20 -5.70 -30.37 -48.57
N TRP A 21 -4.95 -29.79 -49.52
CA TRP A 21 -4.11 -28.62 -49.25
C TRP A 21 -4.94 -27.39 -48.86
N ARG A 22 -6.15 -27.25 -49.41
CA ARG A 22 -7.09 -26.20 -49.02
C ARG A 22 -7.59 -26.40 -47.59
N ALA A 23 -7.97 -27.63 -47.24
CA ALA A 23 -8.41 -27.97 -45.88
C ALA A 23 -7.30 -27.73 -44.85
N LEU A 24 -6.06 -28.14 -45.16
CA LEU A 24 -4.90 -27.90 -44.29
C LEU A 24 -4.61 -26.40 -44.10
N SER A 25 -4.72 -25.61 -45.17
CA SER A 25 -4.49 -24.15 -45.10
C SER A 25 -5.55 -23.45 -44.23
N VAL A 26 -6.81 -23.84 -44.37
CA VAL A 26 -7.92 -23.30 -43.55
C VAL A 26 -7.71 -23.67 -42.07
N LEU A 27 -7.30 -24.90 -41.78
CA LEU A 27 -7.02 -25.34 -40.42
C LEU A 27 -5.84 -24.56 -39.80
N LEU A 28 -4.77 -24.34 -40.55
CA LEU A 28 -3.62 -23.54 -40.08
C LEU A 28 -4.01 -22.09 -39.80
N VAL A 29 -4.82 -21.47 -40.67
CA VAL A 29 -5.32 -20.10 -40.43
C VAL A 29 -6.19 -20.05 -39.18
N LEU A 30 -7.08 -21.02 -38.96
CA LEU A 30 -7.90 -21.09 -37.75
C LEU A 30 -7.05 -21.24 -36.48
N VAL A 31 -6.03 -22.10 -36.50
CA VAL A 31 -5.09 -22.26 -35.38
C VAL A 31 -4.33 -20.96 -35.12
N LEU A 32 -3.89 -20.26 -36.18
CA LEU A 32 -3.18 -18.98 -36.05
C LEU A 32 -4.06 -17.90 -35.42
N LEU A 33 -5.33 -17.81 -35.85
CA LEU A 33 -6.31 -16.87 -35.32
C LEU A 33 -6.66 -17.16 -33.85
N LEU A 34 -6.83 -18.44 -33.50
CA LEU A 34 -7.10 -18.87 -32.12
C LEU A 34 -5.89 -18.61 -31.21
N GLY A 35 -4.68 -18.92 -31.67
CA GLY A 35 -3.45 -18.64 -30.93
C GLY A 35 -3.21 -17.14 -30.72
N TRP A 36 -3.53 -16.32 -31.73
CA TRP A 36 -3.44 -14.87 -31.63
C TRP A 36 -4.45 -14.29 -30.64
N ALA A 37 -5.71 -14.73 -30.69
CA ALA A 37 -6.76 -14.29 -29.77
C ALA A 37 -6.44 -14.64 -28.30
N ALA A 38 -5.95 -15.86 -28.04
CA ALA A 38 -5.55 -16.29 -26.71
C ALA A 38 -4.35 -15.47 -26.17
N SER A 39 -3.38 -15.16 -27.03
CA SER A 39 -2.20 -14.36 -26.67
C SER A 39 -2.56 -12.91 -26.33
N ALA A 40 -3.47 -12.30 -27.09
CA ALA A 40 -3.93 -10.94 -26.82
C ALA A 40 -4.67 -10.83 -25.47
N SER A 41 -5.48 -11.84 -25.12
CA SER A 41 -6.21 -11.86 -23.85
C SER A 41 -5.29 -11.98 -22.63
N LEU A 42 -4.28 -12.86 -22.69
CA LEU A 42 -3.31 -13.02 -21.60
C LEU A 42 -2.47 -11.76 -21.40
N TYR A 43 -2.13 -11.07 -22.50
CA TYR A 43 -1.36 -9.83 -22.46
C TYR A 43 -2.12 -8.67 -21.78
N GLU A 44 -3.41 -8.51 -22.07
CA GLU A 44 -4.25 -7.51 -21.41
C GLU A 44 -4.46 -7.83 -19.92
N GLN A 45 -4.61 -9.10 -19.56
CA GLN A 45 -4.74 -9.50 -18.15
C GLN A 45 -3.42 -9.28 -17.38
N LEU A 46 -2.27 -9.50 -18.00
CA LEU A 46 -0.96 -9.21 -17.42
C LEU A 46 -0.77 -7.70 -17.24
N LYS A 47 -1.11 -6.89 -18.25
CA LYS A 47 -1.08 -5.42 -18.16
C LYS A 47 -1.97 -4.89 -17.05
N ALA A 48 -3.19 -5.40 -16.93
CA ALA A 48 -4.12 -4.98 -15.88
C ALA A 48 -3.57 -5.32 -14.48
N GLN A 49 -2.94 -6.48 -14.32
CA GLN A 49 -2.27 -6.87 -13.08
C GLN A 49 -1.05 -5.99 -12.79
N ILE A 50 -0.21 -5.70 -13.79
CA ILE A 50 0.95 -4.81 -13.65
C ILE A 50 0.48 -3.40 -13.29
N ALA A 51 -0.53 -2.85 -13.96
CA ALA A 51 -1.07 -1.53 -13.66
C ALA A 51 -1.69 -1.45 -12.25
N HIS A 52 -2.37 -2.51 -11.82
CA HIS A 52 -2.92 -2.61 -10.47
C HIS A 52 -1.82 -2.73 -9.40
N LEU A 53 -0.75 -3.48 -9.67
CA LEU A 53 0.42 -3.58 -8.80
C LEU A 53 1.23 -2.27 -8.76
N GLN A 54 1.44 -1.61 -9.90
CA GLN A 54 2.08 -0.31 -9.99
C GLN A 54 1.31 0.76 -9.20
N LYS A 55 -0.04 0.71 -9.24
CA LYS A 55 -0.88 1.57 -8.38
C LYS A 55 -0.65 1.35 -6.89
N LYS A 56 -0.33 0.12 -6.46
CA LYS A 56 0.01 -0.18 -5.06
C LYS A 56 1.43 0.23 -4.67
N VAL A 57 2.36 0.31 -5.63
CA VAL A 57 3.78 0.63 -5.40
C VAL A 57 4.06 2.14 -5.44
N THR A 58 3.15 2.96 -5.97
CA THR A 58 3.35 4.43 -6.05
C THR A 58 3.03 5.16 -4.75
N THR A 59 2.61 4.46 -3.69
CA THR A 59 2.47 5.07 -2.36
C THR A 59 3.74 4.79 -1.55
N VAL A 60 4.82 5.52 -1.86
CA VAL A 60 5.99 5.54 -0.98
C VAL A 60 5.56 6.23 0.32
N PRO A 61 5.60 5.55 1.49
CA PRO A 61 5.22 6.14 2.76
C PRO A 61 5.99 7.44 2.96
N GLN A 62 5.28 8.57 2.95
CA GLN A 62 5.90 9.86 3.17
C GLN A 62 5.95 10.07 4.68
N ILE A 63 6.81 9.35 5.40
CA ILE A 63 6.94 9.56 6.86
C ILE A 63 7.33 11.02 7.08
N ARG A 64 6.39 11.82 7.59
CA ARG A 64 6.56 13.27 7.75
C ARG A 64 6.93 13.64 9.16
N ASP A 65 6.33 12.98 10.14
CA ASP A 65 6.55 13.30 11.55
C ASP A 65 7.08 12.08 12.30
N ILE A 66 8.15 12.30 13.07
CA ILE A 66 8.86 11.28 13.83
C ILE A 66 9.12 11.82 15.24
N ALA A 67 8.87 11.00 16.26
CA ALA A 67 9.33 11.29 17.63
C ALA A 67 9.94 10.04 18.25
N VAL A 68 11.09 10.20 18.89
CA VAL A 68 11.67 9.17 19.76
C VAL A 68 11.36 9.57 21.20
N LEU A 69 10.51 8.79 21.86
CA LEU A 69 10.12 9.02 23.24
C LEU A 69 11.12 8.31 24.15
N LEU A 70 11.72 9.11 25.03
CA LEU A 70 12.72 8.70 26.00
C LEU A 70 12.04 8.46 27.35
N ASP A 71 12.59 7.55 28.13
CA ASP A 71 12.23 7.36 29.54
C ASP A 71 12.86 8.41 30.46
N LYS A 72 12.56 8.29 31.76
CA LYS A 72 13.10 9.17 32.81
C LYS A 72 14.62 9.17 32.92
N ASP A 73 15.29 8.11 32.45
CA ASP A 73 16.75 7.96 32.48
C ASP A 73 17.38 8.40 31.14
N GLY A 74 16.56 8.86 30.18
CA GLY A 74 16.98 9.32 28.86
C GLY A 74 17.17 8.19 27.84
N ALA A 75 16.77 6.95 28.15
CA ALA A 75 16.90 5.83 27.23
C ALA A 75 15.71 5.78 26.24
N PRO A 76 15.93 5.41 24.97
CA PRO A 76 14.85 5.28 24.00
C PRO A 76 13.85 4.18 24.38
N ALA A 77 12.58 4.56 24.54
CA ALA A 77 11.50 3.65 24.94
C ALA A 77 10.49 3.38 23.82
N MET A 78 10.15 4.41 23.03
CA MET A 78 9.15 4.31 21.96
C MET A 78 9.58 5.15 20.74
N LEU A 79 9.37 4.62 19.55
CA LEU A 79 9.42 5.36 18.29
C LEU A 79 7.99 5.61 17.82
N VAL A 80 7.66 6.84 17.48
CA VAL A 80 6.37 7.22 16.91
C VAL A 80 6.61 7.79 15.52
N THR A 81 5.88 7.29 14.53
CA THR A 81 5.95 7.76 13.14
C THR A 81 4.55 8.03 12.59
N MET A 82 4.37 9.16 11.91
CA MET A 82 3.15 9.51 11.17
C MET A 82 3.40 9.40 9.66
N ASP A 83 2.58 8.59 8.99
CA ASP A 83 2.43 8.63 7.54
C ASP A 83 1.11 9.37 7.20
N PRO A 84 1.16 10.58 6.61
CA PRO A 84 -0.01 11.38 6.27
C PRO A 84 -0.95 10.68 5.28
N GLY A 85 -0.43 9.74 4.47
CA GLY A 85 -1.25 8.97 3.53
C GLY A 85 -2.07 7.87 4.19
N SER A 86 -1.63 7.38 5.36
CA SER A 86 -2.28 6.30 6.08
C SER A 86 -3.32 6.78 7.11
N GLY A 87 -3.19 8.01 7.61
CA GLY A 87 -4.03 8.54 8.69
C GLY A 87 -3.86 7.78 10.01
N GLN A 88 -2.66 7.21 10.23
CA GLN A 88 -2.34 6.43 11.40
C GLN A 88 -0.96 6.80 11.95
N LEU A 89 -0.88 6.85 13.27
CA LEU A 89 0.36 6.87 14.02
C LEU A 89 0.82 5.45 14.26
N GLN A 90 2.03 5.13 13.83
CA GLN A 90 2.68 3.88 14.15
C GLN A 90 3.59 4.08 15.36
N LEU A 91 3.34 3.28 16.41
CA LEU A 91 4.11 3.26 17.64
C LEU A 91 4.91 1.96 17.66
N GLN A 92 6.22 2.06 17.78
CA GLN A 92 7.12 0.93 17.89
C GLN A 92 7.87 1.01 19.22
N ARG A 93 7.73 -0.03 20.02
CA ARG A 93 8.43 -0.17 21.28
C ARG A 93 9.91 -0.49 21.03
N LEU A 94 10.79 0.26 21.68
CA LEU A 94 12.25 0.12 21.58
C LEU A 94 12.87 -0.53 22.81
N ASN A 95 12.21 -0.44 23.97
CA ASN A 95 12.68 -1.05 25.21
C ASN A 95 12.12 -2.48 25.39
N GLU A 96 12.87 -3.31 26.14
CA GLU A 96 12.42 -4.66 26.55
C GLU A 96 11.86 -4.68 27.99
N VAL A 97 11.84 -3.52 28.63
CA VAL A 97 11.32 -3.36 29.99
C VAL A 97 9.82 -3.62 29.96
N LYS A 98 9.38 -4.63 30.72
CA LYS A 98 7.97 -4.90 30.93
C LYS A 98 7.47 -3.87 31.94
N GLU A 99 6.81 -2.82 31.47
CA GLU A 99 6.12 -1.91 32.38
C GLU A 99 5.05 -2.68 33.19
N GLY A 100 4.77 -2.19 34.40
CA GLY A 100 3.82 -2.80 35.32
C GLY A 100 2.50 -3.14 34.63
N ARG A 101 2.01 -4.36 34.87
CA ARG A 101 0.94 -5.03 34.10
C ARG A 101 -0.44 -4.35 34.06
N GLU A 102 -0.64 -3.22 34.72
CA GLU A 102 -1.99 -2.83 35.17
C GLU A 102 -2.56 -1.54 34.60
N ASP A 103 -1.85 -0.76 33.77
CA ASP A 103 -2.37 0.55 33.36
C ASP A 103 -2.38 0.76 31.84
N SER A 104 -3.46 1.39 31.37
CA SER A 104 -3.60 1.81 29.97
C SER A 104 -2.66 2.98 29.74
N MET A 105 -1.74 2.88 28.79
CA MET A 105 -0.92 4.05 28.43
C MET A 105 -1.71 4.95 27.48
N GLN A 106 -1.45 6.24 27.47
CA GLN A 106 -2.10 7.16 26.54
C GLN A 106 -1.07 8.06 25.86
N LEU A 107 -1.19 8.20 24.54
CA LEU A 107 -0.34 9.08 23.75
C LEU A 107 -0.94 10.49 23.70
N TRP A 108 -0.08 11.49 23.79
CA TRP A 108 -0.45 12.89 23.83
C TRP A 108 0.37 13.72 22.84
N ALA A 109 -0.30 14.64 22.16
CA ALA A 109 0.33 15.77 21.46
C ALA A 109 0.46 16.95 22.43
N VAL A 110 1.67 17.47 22.58
CA VAL A 110 1.98 18.58 23.48
C VAL A 110 2.42 19.78 22.64
N ALA A 111 1.62 20.84 22.70
CA ALA A 111 1.92 22.15 22.10
C ALA A 111 2.32 23.14 23.19
N GLU A 112 3.19 24.09 22.85
CA GLU A 112 3.64 25.11 23.81
C GLU A 112 2.45 25.97 24.28
N GLY A 113 2.29 26.09 25.61
CA GLY A 113 1.24 26.92 26.22
C GLY A 113 -0.19 26.38 26.07
N GLN A 114 -0.38 25.16 25.55
CA GLN A 114 -1.69 24.53 25.42
C GLN A 114 -1.80 23.25 26.26
N ALA A 115 -3.02 22.86 26.61
CA ALA A 115 -3.26 21.58 27.27
C ALA A 115 -2.89 20.41 26.33
N PRO A 116 -2.27 19.34 26.84
CA PRO A 116 -1.98 18.15 26.04
C PRO A 116 -3.26 17.58 25.42
N ARG A 117 -3.20 17.28 24.12
CA ARG A 117 -4.31 16.66 23.37
C ARG A 117 -4.09 15.16 23.29
N SER A 118 -5.09 14.37 23.67
CA SER A 118 -5.01 12.91 23.52
C SER A 118 -4.95 12.52 22.04
N LEU A 119 -4.06 11.58 21.73
CA LEU A 119 -3.95 10.91 20.42
C LEU A 119 -4.45 9.46 20.47
N GLY A 120 -4.75 8.93 21.66
CA GLY A 120 -5.36 7.62 21.84
C GLY A 120 -4.68 6.75 22.90
N VAL A 121 -5.38 5.69 23.28
CA VAL A 121 -4.94 4.75 24.32
C VAL A 121 -4.10 3.64 23.69
N ILE A 122 -2.95 3.36 24.30
CA ILE A 122 -1.96 2.37 23.90
C ILE A 122 -2.19 1.08 24.69
N GLU A 123 -2.42 -0.01 23.97
CA GLU A 123 -2.47 -1.34 24.56
C GLU A 123 -1.04 -1.92 24.69
N SER A 124 -0.58 -2.16 25.92
CA SER A 124 0.80 -2.59 26.24
C SER A 124 1.22 -3.96 25.65
N ARG A 125 0.30 -4.70 25.02
CA ARG A 125 0.51 -6.10 24.59
C ARG A 125 1.34 -6.28 23.31
N PHE A 126 1.55 -5.25 22.51
CA PHE A 126 2.19 -5.37 21.20
C PHE A 126 3.52 -4.60 21.10
N LYS A 127 4.48 -5.16 20.35
CA LYS A 127 5.75 -4.47 20.02
C LYS A 127 5.57 -3.32 19.03
N THR A 128 4.57 -3.42 18.16
CA THR A 128 4.21 -2.39 17.19
C THR A 128 2.70 -2.23 17.19
N MET A 129 2.23 -1.00 17.22
CA MET A 129 0.82 -0.66 17.31
C MET A 129 0.49 0.51 16.40
N GLN A 130 -0.76 0.60 15.97
CA GLN A 130 -1.25 1.71 15.16
C GLN A 130 -2.39 2.40 15.91
N LEU A 131 -2.34 3.74 15.95
CA LEU A 131 -3.40 4.58 16.47
C LEU A 131 -4.01 5.40 15.34
N PRO A 132 -5.35 5.43 15.19
CA PRO A 132 -6.01 6.34 14.27
C PRO A 132 -5.70 7.78 14.66
N ALA A 133 -5.08 8.54 13.76
CA ALA A 133 -4.77 9.95 13.99
C ALA A 133 -4.59 10.67 12.66
N THR A 134 -5.25 11.81 12.51
CA THR A 134 -5.07 12.65 11.33
C THR A 134 -3.84 13.55 11.50
N PRO A 135 -3.24 14.05 10.40
CA PRO A 135 -2.15 15.02 10.51
C PRO A 135 -2.51 16.24 11.38
N THR A 136 -3.77 16.68 11.32
CA THR A 136 -4.32 17.78 12.13
C THR A 136 -4.30 17.50 13.63
N SER A 137 -4.26 16.23 14.05
CA SER A 137 -4.12 15.86 15.46
C SER A 137 -2.77 16.29 16.03
N LEU A 138 -1.74 16.43 15.19
CA LEU A 138 -0.38 16.85 15.54
C LEU A 138 -0.11 18.35 15.27
N ASP A 139 -1.09 19.10 14.79
CA ASP A 139 -0.91 20.51 14.47
C ASP A 139 -0.49 21.31 15.71
N GLY A 140 0.60 22.06 15.57
CA GLY A 140 1.18 22.86 16.65
C GLY A 140 1.92 22.06 17.73
N ALA A 141 1.90 20.72 17.69
CA ALA A 141 2.63 19.90 18.66
C ALA A 141 4.14 20.05 18.45
N ALA A 142 4.86 20.36 19.53
CA ALA A 142 6.32 20.41 19.56
C ALA A 142 6.91 19.12 20.16
N GLU A 143 6.14 18.42 21.00
CA GLU A 143 6.55 17.22 21.71
C GLU A 143 5.41 16.20 21.68
N LEU A 144 5.78 14.92 21.72
CA LEU A 144 4.86 13.82 22.04
C LEU A 144 5.21 13.26 23.42
N ALA A 145 4.19 12.87 24.16
CA ALA A 145 4.36 12.30 25.49
C ALA A 145 3.42 11.12 25.71
N ILE A 146 3.85 10.18 26.56
CA ILE A 146 3.03 9.08 27.05
C ILE A 146 2.90 9.20 28.55
N SER A 147 1.67 9.10 29.06
CA SER A 147 1.38 8.92 30.48
C SER A 147 0.77 7.55 30.72
N VAL A 148 0.89 7.11 31.97
CA VAL A 148 0.12 5.98 32.49
C VAL A 148 -1.27 6.50 32.85
N GLU A 149 -2.33 5.77 32.52
CA GLU A 149 -3.70 6.16 32.80
C GLU A 149 -4.50 5.00 33.37
N ASN A 150 -5.58 5.33 34.09
CA ASN A 150 -6.55 4.32 34.51
C ASN A 150 -7.11 3.56 33.30
N LYS A 151 -7.60 2.33 33.53
CA LYS A 151 -8.16 1.47 32.49
C LYS A 151 -9.18 2.22 31.61
N GLY A 152 -8.91 2.28 30.31
CA GLY A 152 -9.75 2.99 29.33
C GLY A 152 -9.31 4.41 29.01
N GLY A 153 -8.27 4.93 29.66
CA GLY A 153 -7.71 6.25 29.43
C GLY A 153 -8.57 7.39 29.98
N VAL A 154 -8.20 8.61 29.60
CA VAL A 154 -8.88 9.85 29.95
C VAL A 154 -9.43 10.54 28.70
N ALA A 155 -10.49 11.34 28.88
CA ALA A 155 -11.09 12.10 27.79
C ALA A 155 -10.09 13.07 27.15
N GLU A 156 -10.23 13.30 25.85
CA GLU A 156 -9.19 13.98 25.04
C GLU A 156 -8.82 15.38 25.52
N SER A 157 -9.75 16.07 26.18
CA SER A 157 -9.61 17.44 26.67
C SER A 157 -9.15 17.57 28.13
N LYS A 158 -9.04 16.45 28.86
CA LYS A 158 -8.83 16.47 30.33
C LYS A 158 -7.35 16.48 30.74
N GLY A 159 -6.43 16.27 29.80
CA GLY A 159 -5.00 16.15 30.06
C GLY A 159 -4.64 14.85 30.79
N PRO A 160 -3.33 14.55 30.98
CA PRO A 160 -2.88 13.33 31.65
C PRO A 160 -3.26 13.33 33.13
N SER A 161 -3.66 12.17 33.67
CA SER A 161 -3.97 12.06 35.11
C SER A 161 -2.76 11.72 35.97
N LEU A 162 -1.74 11.08 35.38
CA LEU A 162 -0.49 10.72 36.03
C LEU A 162 0.72 11.43 35.38
N PRO A 163 1.89 11.42 36.04
CA PRO A 163 3.12 11.94 35.45
C PRO A 163 3.48 11.28 34.12
N TRP A 164 4.30 11.98 33.35
CA TRP A 164 4.82 11.50 32.08
C TRP A 164 5.74 10.31 32.26
N LEU A 165 5.45 9.24 31.53
CA LEU A 165 6.27 8.04 31.47
C LEU A 165 7.36 8.20 30.40
N PHE A 166 6.97 8.64 29.20
CA PHE A 166 7.88 8.85 28.07
C PHE A 166 7.65 10.20 27.40
N LYS A 167 8.70 10.82 26.88
CA LYS A 167 8.66 12.15 26.26
C LYS A 167 9.67 12.30 25.14
N GLY A 168 9.34 13.05 24.10
CA GLY A 168 10.27 13.31 23.00
C GLY A 168 9.79 14.38 22.03
N ALA A 169 10.74 15.15 21.49
CA ALA A 169 10.47 16.17 20.50
C ALA A 169 9.88 15.57 19.22
N LEU A 170 8.90 16.25 18.64
CA LEU A 170 8.33 15.91 17.34
C LEU A 170 9.17 16.54 16.24
N VAL A 171 9.82 15.69 15.44
CA VAL A 171 10.63 16.10 14.30
C VAL A 171 9.79 15.98 13.03
N ARG A 172 9.67 17.08 12.30
CA ARG A 172 9.02 17.10 10.99
C ARG A 172 10.08 17.12 9.89
N LYS A 173 9.95 16.24 8.91
CA LYS A 173 10.79 16.25 7.73
C LYS A 173 10.45 17.50 6.90
N ALA A 174 11.44 18.36 6.68
CA ALA A 174 11.32 19.48 5.76
C ALA A 174 11.03 18.95 4.35
N MET A 175 10.06 19.58 3.68
CA MET A 175 9.69 19.26 2.29
C MET A 175 10.67 19.84 1.29
#